data_AF-A0A2M8J236-F1
#
_entry.id   AF-A0A2M8J236-F1
#
_cell.length_a   1.000
_cell.length_b   1.000
_cell.length_c   1.000
_cell.angle_alpha   90.00
_cell.angle_beta   90.00
_cell.angle_gamma   90.00
#
_symmetry.space_group_name_H-M   'P 1'
#
loop_
_entity.id
_entity.type
_entity.pdbx_description
1 polymer ?
#
loop_
_entity_poly.entity_id
_entity_poly.type
_entity_poly.pdbx_seq_one_letter_code
_entity_poly.pdbx_strand_id
1 'polypeptide(L)'
;ATGGTGATTVAATMIAARQAGIGVFATGGIGGVHKGAEHSFDISADLQELAQTPVTVVAAGAKAILDIAKTLEVLETLGVPVIAFGQDVFPAFWSARSEFAAPLRMDKPDTIARAHALRGALGLPGGQLVANPIPAKAEIPAETLAPIIAAAQSEAVQRGITGKAVTPFLLQRIFEATEGRSLEANIALVRNNARLAARIAQALIKILR
;
A
#
# COMPACT_ATOMS: atom_id res chain seq x y z
N ALA A 1 -1.72 26.98 -2.01
CA ALA A 1 -2.38 28.26 -2.36
C ALA A 1 -2.65 29.11 -1.13
N THR A 2 -3.31 28.58 -0.10
CA THR A 2 -3.69 29.34 1.13
C THR A 2 -2.60 29.41 2.21
N GLY A 3 -1.44 28.78 2.02
CA GLY A 3 -0.33 28.78 3.00
C GLY A 3 -0.53 27.89 4.23
N GLY A 4 -1.61 27.11 4.32
CA GLY A 4 -1.88 26.21 5.44
C GLY A 4 -1.05 24.92 5.46
N THR A 5 -1.13 24.17 6.56
CA THR A 5 -0.51 22.84 6.70
C THR A 5 -1.39 21.75 6.11
N GLY A 6 -0.78 20.77 5.44
CA GLY A 6 -1.47 19.58 4.93
C GLY A 6 -0.65 18.32 5.17
N ALA A 7 -1.30 17.26 5.64
CA ALA A 7 -0.71 15.93 5.71
C ALA A 7 -0.97 15.20 4.38
N THR A 8 0.08 14.84 3.66
CA THR A 8 -0.03 14.24 2.32
C THR A 8 -0.37 12.76 2.40
N THR A 9 -1.32 12.32 1.57
CA THR A 9 -1.59 10.89 1.34
C THR A 9 -0.47 10.25 0.52
N VAL A 10 -0.60 8.96 0.19
CA VAL A 10 0.33 8.30 -0.74
C VAL A 10 0.33 9.01 -2.08
N ALA A 11 -0.83 9.28 -2.68
CA ALA A 11 -0.94 9.99 -3.95
C ALA A 11 -0.21 11.35 -3.93
N ALA A 12 -0.55 12.22 -2.97
CA ALA A 12 0.08 13.54 -2.87
C ALA A 12 1.59 13.47 -2.61
N THR A 13 2.04 12.45 -1.85
CA THR A 13 3.47 12.24 -1.58
C THR A 13 4.22 11.76 -2.81
N MET A 14 3.61 10.92 -3.66
CA MET A 14 4.21 10.49 -4.93
C MET A 14 4.42 11.68 -5.87
N ILE A 15 3.43 12.56 -6.00
CA ILE A 15 3.54 13.79 -6.79
C ILE A 15 4.71 14.64 -6.29
N ALA A 16 4.79 14.88 -4.97
CA ALA A 16 5.88 15.65 -4.39
C ALA A 16 7.25 14.98 -4.59
N ALA A 17 7.33 13.66 -4.42
CA ALA A 17 8.55 12.88 -4.63
C ALA A 17 9.06 13.00 -6.07
N ARG A 18 8.17 12.87 -7.06
CA ARG A 18 8.50 13.07 -8.48
C ARG A 18 9.09 14.46 -8.73
N GLN A 19 8.47 15.50 -8.19
CA GLN A 19 8.95 16.88 -8.35
C GLN A 19 10.31 17.12 -7.69
N ALA A 20 10.65 16.33 -6.67
CA ALA A 20 11.95 16.34 -6.02
C ALA A 20 12.97 15.37 -6.64
N GLY A 21 12.62 14.66 -7.73
CA GLY A 21 13.50 13.65 -8.35
C GLY A 21 13.69 12.37 -7.52
N ILE A 22 12.79 12.09 -6.57
CA ILE A 22 12.84 10.92 -5.69
C ILE A 22 12.05 9.77 -6.32
N GLY A 23 12.73 8.68 -6.67
CA GLY A 23 12.13 7.51 -7.34
C GLY A 23 11.61 6.40 -6.43
N VAL A 24 11.80 6.49 -5.10
CA VAL A 24 11.39 5.44 -4.14
C VAL A 24 10.74 6.07 -2.91
N PHE A 25 9.58 5.54 -2.51
CA PHE A 25 8.77 6.01 -1.38
C PHE A 25 8.34 4.81 -0.51
N ALA A 26 8.51 4.91 0.81
CA ALA A 26 8.03 3.91 1.76
C ALA A 26 6.83 4.43 2.55
N THR A 27 5.81 3.58 2.71
CA THR A 27 4.63 3.85 3.54
C THR A 27 4.23 2.60 4.32
N GLY A 28 3.20 2.71 5.17
CA GLY A 28 2.62 1.54 5.81
C GLY A 28 1.87 0.67 4.81
N GLY A 29 0.79 1.21 4.24
CA GLY A 29 -0.11 0.52 3.32
C GLY A 29 -0.73 1.53 2.37
N ILE A 30 -0.91 1.17 1.10
CA ILE A 30 -1.58 2.06 0.14
C ILE A 30 -3.09 2.13 0.43
N GLY A 31 -3.74 3.19 -0.04
CA GLY A 31 -5.18 3.14 -0.28
C GLY A 31 -5.52 2.20 -1.44
N GLY A 32 -6.80 1.98 -1.70
CA GLY A 32 -7.26 1.07 -2.74
C GLY A 32 -8.76 1.15 -2.94
N VAL A 33 -9.34 0.07 -3.45
CA VAL A 33 -10.79 -0.04 -3.59
C VAL A 33 -11.39 -0.38 -2.24
N HIS A 34 -12.38 0.39 -1.79
CA HIS A 34 -13.10 0.08 -0.55
C HIS A 34 -14.08 -1.09 -0.75
N LYS A 35 -14.37 -1.83 0.32
CA LYS A 35 -15.47 -2.81 0.28
C LYS A 35 -16.80 -2.09 -0.01
N GLY A 36 -17.59 -2.61 -0.94
CA GLY A 36 -18.84 -1.99 -1.39
C GLY A 36 -18.67 -0.91 -2.46
N ALA A 37 -17.47 -0.72 -3.02
CA ALA A 37 -17.20 0.25 -4.08
C ALA A 37 -18.02 0.02 -5.36
N GLU A 38 -18.55 -1.17 -5.60
CA GLU A 38 -19.51 -1.46 -6.68
C GLU A 38 -20.81 -0.63 -6.57
N HIS A 39 -21.12 -0.09 -5.40
CA HIS A 39 -22.26 0.79 -5.16
C HIS A 39 -21.83 2.23 -4.86
N SER A 40 -20.70 2.43 -4.17
CA SER A 40 -20.27 3.75 -3.69
C SER A 40 -19.24 4.45 -4.58
N PHE A 41 -18.54 3.70 -5.43
CA PHE A 41 -17.35 4.15 -6.17
C PHE A 41 -16.25 4.74 -5.26
N ASP A 42 -16.18 4.30 -4.00
CA ASP A 42 -15.14 4.73 -3.06
C ASP A 42 -13.79 4.03 -3.39
N ILE A 43 -13.02 4.66 -4.26
CA ILE A 43 -11.75 4.17 -4.78
C ILE A 43 -10.67 5.22 -4.51
N SER A 44 -9.57 4.82 -3.86
CA SER A 44 -8.48 5.72 -3.54
C SER A 44 -7.78 6.26 -4.78
N ALA A 45 -7.51 7.58 -4.77
CA ALA A 45 -6.68 8.25 -5.76
C ALA A 45 -5.24 7.70 -5.83
N ASP A 46 -4.78 6.96 -4.80
CA ASP A 46 -3.47 6.32 -4.80
C ASP A 46 -3.27 5.38 -6.00
N LEU A 47 -4.33 4.69 -6.44
CA LEU A 47 -4.25 3.74 -7.56
C LEU A 47 -4.00 4.46 -8.89
N GLN A 48 -4.71 5.57 -9.09
CA GLN A 48 -4.56 6.42 -10.27
C GLN A 48 -3.21 7.16 -10.29
N GLU A 49 -2.67 7.48 -9.12
CA GLU A 49 -1.34 8.10 -9.00
C GLU A 49 -0.22 7.09 -9.30
N LEU A 50 -0.35 5.84 -8.84
CA LEU A 50 0.55 4.75 -9.21
C LEU A 50 0.63 4.53 -10.73
N ALA A 51 -0.46 4.74 -11.45
CA ALA A 51 -0.51 4.63 -12.90
C ALA A 51 0.25 5.75 -13.65
N GLN A 52 0.50 6.89 -13.00
CA GLN A 52 0.99 8.11 -13.67
C GLN A 52 2.37 8.57 -13.22
N THR A 53 2.69 8.38 -11.94
CA THR A 53 3.91 8.92 -11.35
C THR A 53 4.99 7.86 -11.18
N PRO A 54 6.20 8.04 -11.76
CA PRO A 54 7.28 7.05 -11.77
C PRO A 54 8.00 6.95 -10.43
N VAL A 55 7.28 6.47 -9.42
CA VAL A 55 7.79 6.24 -8.06
C VAL A 55 7.51 4.80 -7.65
N THR A 56 8.54 4.09 -7.18
CA THR A 56 8.39 2.78 -6.54
C THR A 56 7.83 3.00 -5.14
N VAL A 57 6.62 2.51 -4.87
CA VAL A 57 6.00 2.58 -3.54
C VAL A 57 6.17 1.25 -2.83
N VAL A 58 6.86 1.27 -1.69
CA VAL A 58 7.02 0.09 -0.82
C VAL A 58 6.03 0.17 0.33
N ALA A 59 5.17 -0.84 0.43
CA ALA A 59 4.07 -0.91 1.39
C ALA A 59 3.81 -2.36 1.81
N ALA A 60 3.09 -2.58 2.91
CA ALA A 60 2.62 -3.91 3.31
C ALA A 60 1.36 -4.35 2.55
N GLY A 61 1.28 -4.01 1.26
CA GLY A 61 0.07 -4.14 0.44
C GLY A 61 -0.91 -2.98 0.64
N ALA A 62 -2.18 -3.23 0.34
CA ALA A 62 -3.29 -2.33 0.62
C ALA A 62 -3.69 -2.44 2.11
N LYS A 63 -4.16 -1.34 2.71
CA LYS A 63 -4.66 -1.37 4.10
C LYS A 63 -5.72 -2.47 4.28
N ALA A 64 -5.68 -3.20 5.40
CA ALA A 64 -6.52 -4.39 5.65
C ALA A 64 -8.04 -4.15 5.59
N ILE A 65 -8.48 -2.89 5.67
CA ILE A 65 -9.89 -2.48 5.61
C ILE A 65 -10.46 -2.42 4.17
N LEU A 66 -9.60 -2.60 3.16
CA LEU A 66 -9.92 -2.47 1.75
C LEU A 66 -10.30 -3.80 1.11
N ASP A 67 -10.82 -3.73 -0.11
CA ASP A 67 -11.08 -4.88 -0.97
C ASP A 67 -9.82 -5.18 -1.79
N ILE A 68 -9.04 -6.19 -1.37
CA ILE A 68 -7.77 -6.53 -2.02
C ILE A 68 -8.00 -7.02 -3.45
N ALA A 69 -9.02 -7.87 -3.67
CA ALA A 69 -9.36 -8.39 -4.98
C ALA A 69 -9.59 -7.23 -5.97
N LYS A 70 -10.54 -6.34 -5.65
CA LYS A 70 -10.85 -5.21 -6.52
C LYS A 70 -9.68 -4.23 -6.65
N THR A 71 -8.84 -4.09 -5.61
CA THR A 71 -7.64 -3.26 -5.68
C THR A 71 -6.64 -3.81 -6.69
N LEU A 72 -6.41 -5.12 -6.71
CA LEU A 72 -5.52 -5.78 -7.68
C LEU A 72 -6.07 -5.65 -9.10
N GLU A 73 -7.37 -5.86 -9.30
CA GLU A 73 -8.04 -5.69 -10.62
C GLU A 73 -7.90 -4.27 -11.17
N VAL A 74 -8.07 -3.25 -10.32
CA VAL A 74 -7.88 -1.84 -10.75
C VAL A 74 -6.42 -1.56 -11.07
N LEU A 75 -5.47 -2.07 -10.29
CA LEU A 75 -4.04 -1.91 -10.56
C LEU A 75 -3.62 -2.60 -11.86
N GLU A 76 -4.16 -3.77 -12.15
CA GLU A 76 -3.99 -4.47 -13.42
C GLU A 76 -4.55 -3.64 -14.59
N THR A 77 -5.80 -3.18 -14.47
CA THR A 77 -6.46 -2.35 -15.48
C THR A 77 -5.66 -1.07 -15.80
N LEU A 78 -5.03 -0.49 -14.78
CA LEU A 78 -4.20 0.71 -14.90
C LEU A 78 -2.76 0.43 -15.37
N GLY A 79 -2.38 -0.84 -15.60
CA GLY A 79 -1.04 -1.23 -16.02
C GLY A 79 0.04 -0.96 -14.96
N VAL A 80 -0.34 -1.00 -13.67
CA VAL A 80 0.58 -0.83 -12.54
C VAL A 80 1.18 -2.18 -12.14
N PRO A 81 2.52 -2.35 -12.20
CA PRO A 81 3.16 -3.56 -11.70
C PRO A 81 2.97 -3.70 -10.19
N VAL A 82 2.49 -4.86 -9.75
CA VAL A 82 2.37 -5.24 -8.35
C VAL A 82 3.32 -6.39 -8.05
N ILE A 83 4.27 -6.15 -7.15
CA ILE A 83 5.40 -7.04 -6.87
C ILE A 83 5.39 -7.41 -5.40
N ALA A 84 5.16 -8.68 -5.07
CA ALA A 84 5.41 -9.19 -3.72
C ALA A 84 6.90 -9.46 -3.51
N PHE A 85 7.43 -9.00 -2.38
CA PHE A 85 8.82 -9.23 -2.00
C PHE A 85 8.99 -10.57 -1.30
N GLY A 86 9.69 -11.51 -1.94
CA GLY A 86 10.08 -12.78 -1.34
C GLY A 86 8.97 -13.83 -1.15
N GLN A 87 7.78 -13.62 -1.70
CA GLN A 87 6.65 -14.57 -1.59
C GLN A 87 5.70 -14.49 -2.80
N ASP A 88 4.89 -15.53 -2.98
CA ASP A 88 3.96 -15.68 -4.12
C ASP A 88 2.55 -15.15 -3.82
N VAL A 89 2.34 -14.59 -2.62
CA VAL A 89 1.03 -14.16 -2.11
C VAL A 89 1.07 -12.68 -1.78
N PHE A 90 0.00 -11.95 -2.07
CA PHE A 90 -0.12 -10.54 -1.71
C PHE A 90 -0.35 -10.37 -0.19
N PRO A 91 0.42 -9.54 0.52
CA PRO A 91 0.22 -9.30 1.95
C PRO A 91 -1.03 -8.45 2.23
N ALA A 92 -1.69 -8.71 3.36
CA ALA A 92 -2.87 -7.99 3.83
C ALA A 92 -2.55 -7.06 5.00
N PHE A 93 -1.55 -6.18 4.81
CA PHE A 93 -1.14 -5.17 5.78
C PHE A 93 -0.60 -5.74 7.10
N TRP A 94 -1.47 -6.02 8.07
CA TRP A 94 -1.09 -6.61 9.36
C TRP A 94 -0.88 -8.13 9.29
N SER A 95 -1.35 -8.77 8.23
CA SER A 95 -1.13 -10.19 7.95
C SER A 95 -0.16 -10.34 6.79
N ALA A 96 0.84 -11.19 6.95
CA ALA A 96 1.89 -11.40 5.95
C ALA A 96 1.33 -12.02 4.66
N ARG A 97 0.19 -12.71 4.77
CA ARG A 97 -0.48 -13.42 3.68
C ARG A 97 -1.94 -12.99 3.58
N SER A 98 -2.46 -13.04 2.36
CA SER A 98 -3.89 -13.01 2.05
C SER A 98 -4.26 -14.28 1.28
N GLU A 99 -5.51 -14.39 0.83
CA GLU A 99 -5.93 -15.44 -0.10
C GLU A 99 -5.54 -15.15 -1.57
N PHE A 100 -5.01 -13.95 -1.86
CA PHE A 100 -4.74 -13.51 -3.22
C PHE A 100 -3.28 -13.77 -3.63
N ALA A 101 -3.10 -14.39 -4.79
CA ALA A 101 -1.79 -14.54 -5.41
C ALA A 101 -1.20 -13.16 -5.74
N ALA A 102 0.13 -13.02 -5.60
CA ALA A 102 0.82 -11.83 -6.05
C ALA A 102 0.96 -11.86 -7.59
N PRO A 103 0.65 -10.76 -8.31
CA PRO A 103 0.83 -10.72 -9.76
C PRO A 103 2.27 -10.97 -10.21
N LEU A 104 3.24 -10.46 -9.44
CA LEU A 104 4.67 -10.69 -9.65
C LEU A 104 5.36 -10.98 -8.31
N ARG A 105 6.44 -11.77 -8.35
CA ARG A 105 7.36 -11.97 -7.23
C ARG A 105 8.76 -11.49 -7.60
N MET A 106 9.42 -10.82 -6.65
CA MET A 106 10.85 -10.56 -6.71
C MET A 106 11.51 -10.74 -5.35
N ASP A 107 12.64 -11.43 -5.31
CA ASP A 107 13.33 -11.77 -4.04
C ASP A 107 14.50 -10.82 -3.71
N LYS A 108 14.87 -9.91 -4.63
CA LYS A 108 16.06 -9.05 -4.48
C LYS A 108 15.74 -7.57 -4.75
N PRO A 109 16.18 -6.63 -3.89
CA PRO A 109 16.03 -5.19 -4.12
C PRO A 109 16.60 -4.73 -5.46
N ASP A 110 17.72 -5.30 -5.90
CA ASP A 110 18.37 -4.98 -7.17
C ASP A 110 17.49 -5.30 -8.39
N THR A 111 16.69 -6.37 -8.32
CA THR A 111 15.76 -6.73 -9.39
C THR A 111 14.62 -5.72 -9.47
N ILE A 112 14.09 -5.30 -8.32
CA ILE A 112 13.03 -4.27 -8.24
C ILE A 112 13.55 -2.92 -8.78
N ALA A 113 14.79 -2.55 -8.45
CA ALA A 113 15.42 -1.34 -8.95
C ALA A 113 15.63 -1.38 -10.47
N ARG A 114 16.04 -2.52 -11.03
CA ARG A 114 16.11 -2.70 -12.49
C ARG A 114 14.75 -2.60 -13.17
N ALA A 115 13.69 -3.16 -12.56
CA ALA A 115 12.33 -3.04 -13.07
C ALA A 115 11.87 -1.58 -13.15
N HIS A 116 12.15 -0.79 -12.11
CA HIS A 116 11.90 0.65 -12.11
C HIS A 116 12.64 1.36 -13.24
N ALA A 117 13.96 1.16 -13.35
CA ALA A 117 14.78 1.82 -14.36
C ALA A 117 14.35 1.44 -15.78
N LEU A 118 14.06 0.15 -16.03
CA LEU A 118 13.61 -0.34 -17.33
C LEU A 118 12.25 0.25 -17.72
N ARG A 119 11.31 0.39 -16.78
CA ARG A 119 10.02 1.05 -17.05
C ARG A 119 10.22 2.47 -17.55
N GLY A 120 11.11 3.23 -16.91
CA GLY A 120 11.48 4.58 -17.35
C GLY A 120 12.15 4.59 -18.73
N ALA A 121 13.08 3.68 -19.00
CA ALA A 121 13.76 3.56 -20.28
C ALA A 121 12.82 3.22 -21.46
N LEU A 122 11.73 2.49 -21.19
CA LEU A 122 10.69 2.18 -22.17
C LEU A 122 9.69 3.33 -22.38
N GLY A 123 9.80 4.43 -21.64
CA GLY A 123 8.86 5.55 -21.73
C GLY A 123 7.45 5.23 -21.19
N LEU A 124 7.32 4.16 -20.40
CA LEU A 124 6.04 3.79 -19.79
C LEU A 124 5.73 4.73 -18.60
N PRO A 125 4.50 5.27 -18.50
CA PRO A 125 4.11 6.14 -17.40
C PRO A 125 3.98 5.34 -16.09
N GLY A 126 3.92 6.03 -14.96
CA GLY A 126 3.61 5.38 -13.68
C GLY A 126 4.76 4.65 -13.00
N GLY A 127 4.50 4.25 -11.77
CA GLY A 127 5.42 3.61 -10.86
C GLY A 127 5.18 2.11 -10.75
N GLN A 128 5.47 1.57 -9.57
CA GLN A 128 5.23 0.17 -9.23
C GLN A 128 4.94 0.04 -7.73
N LEU A 129 4.09 -0.91 -7.37
CA LEU A 129 3.81 -1.26 -5.98
C LEU A 129 4.68 -2.45 -5.59
N VAL A 130 5.51 -2.26 -4.55
CA VAL A 130 6.26 -3.34 -3.90
C VAL A 130 5.56 -3.69 -2.60
N ALA A 131 4.88 -4.82 -2.59
CA ALA A 131 4.18 -5.37 -1.44
C ALA A 131 5.16 -6.20 -0.58
N ASN A 132 5.51 -5.67 0.59
CA ASN A 132 6.48 -6.25 1.51
C ASN A 132 5.76 -6.78 2.76
N PRO A 133 5.75 -8.09 3.02
CA PRO A 133 5.03 -8.66 4.15
C PRO A 133 5.53 -8.09 5.49
N ILE A 134 4.62 -7.99 6.45
CA ILE A 134 4.97 -7.67 7.84
C ILE A 134 5.93 -8.74 8.40
N PRO A 135 6.90 -8.38 9.27
CA PRO A 135 7.74 -9.37 9.92
C PRO A 135 6.89 -10.35 10.76
N ALA A 136 7.17 -11.65 10.68
CA ALA A 136 6.40 -12.72 11.35
C ALA A 136 6.15 -12.45 12.85
N LYS A 137 7.13 -11.90 13.56
CA LYS A 137 7.02 -11.59 15.00
C LYS A 137 6.02 -10.48 15.36
N ALA A 138 5.60 -9.69 14.37
CA ALA A 138 4.68 -8.56 14.54
C ALA A 138 3.35 -8.79 13.80
N GLU A 139 3.19 -9.96 13.18
CA GLU A 139 2.00 -10.32 12.43
C GLU A 139 0.78 -10.44 13.35
N ILE A 140 -0.37 -9.97 12.85
CA ILE A 140 -1.68 -10.36 13.38
C ILE A 140 -2.32 -11.25 12.30
N PRO A 141 -2.62 -12.53 12.59
CA PRO A 141 -3.16 -13.45 11.59
C PRO A 141 -4.48 -12.96 10.98
N ALA A 142 -4.70 -13.25 9.71
CA ALA A 142 -5.85 -12.76 8.95
C ALA A 142 -7.18 -13.24 9.56
N GLU A 143 -7.21 -14.49 10.01
CA GLU A 143 -8.32 -15.13 10.70
C GLU A 143 -8.66 -14.45 12.03
N THR A 144 -7.67 -13.83 12.70
CA THR A 144 -7.89 -13.05 13.93
C THR A 144 -8.49 -11.69 13.60
N LEU A 145 -8.04 -11.05 12.51
CA LEU A 145 -8.49 -9.72 12.12
C LEU A 145 -9.84 -9.71 11.40
N ALA A 146 -10.16 -10.77 10.65
CA ALA A 146 -11.37 -10.85 9.84
C ALA A 146 -12.66 -10.49 10.62
N PRO A 147 -12.96 -11.08 11.79
CA PRO A 147 -14.16 -10.71 12.55
C PRO A 147 -14.11 -9.27 13.09
N ILE A 148 -12.93 -8.77 13.47
CA ILE A 148 -12.75 -7.40 13.99
C ILE A 148 -13.01 -6.37 12.88
N ILE A 149 -12.45 -6.60 11.70
CA ILE A 149 -12.64 -5.74 10.52
C ILE A 149 -14.11 -5.75 10.11
N ALA A 150 -14.75 -6.93 10.07
CA ALA A 150 -16.17 -7.05 9.73
C ALA A 150 -17.08 -6.27 10.71
N ALA A 151 -16.82 -6.37 12.02
CA ALA A 151 -17.55 -5.63 13.04
C ALA A 151 -17.37 -4.11 12.88
N ALA A 152 -16.13 -3.64 12.70
CA ALA A 152 -15.85 -2.22 12.48
C ALA A 152 -16.51 -1.67 11.20
N GLN A 153 -16.53 -2.46 10.12
CA GLN A 153 -17.21 -2.12 8.86
C GLN A 153 -18.72 -2.03 9.03
N SER A 154 -19.33 -2.97 9.75
CA SER A 154 -20.76 -2.92 10.05
C SER A 154 -21.12 -1.68 10.86
N GLU A 155 -20.31 -1.34 11.87
CA GLU A 155 -20.54 -0.13 12.67
C GLU A 155 -20.42 1.16 11.83
N ALA A 156 -19.44 1.22 10.92
CA ALA A 156 -19.29 2.37 10.02
C ALA A 156 -20.54 2.61 9.18
N VAL A 157 -21.13 1.53 8.64
CA VAL A 157 -22.37 1.57 7.86
C VAL A 157 -23.55 2.02 8.72
N GLN A 158 -23.74 1.42 9.90
CA GLN A 158 -24.83 1.79 10.82
C GLN A 158 -24.78 3.26 11.23
N ARG A 159 -23.58 3.82 11.33
CA ARG A 159 -23.35 5.22 11.70
C ARG A 159 -23.27 6.18 10.51
N GLY A 160 -23.42 5.70 9.28
CA GLY A 160 -23.36 6.51 8.07
C GLY A 160 -22.00 7.18 7.83
N ILE A 161 -20.90 6.55 8.26
CA ILE A 161 -19.55 7.08 8.02
C ILE A 161 -19.18 6.86 6.55
N THR A 162 -18.86 7.94 5.83
CA THR A 162 -18.60 7.88 4.37
C THR A 162 -17.36 8.69 3.96
N GLY A 163 -16.84 8.38 2.77
CA GLY A 163 -15.70 9.06 2.16
C GLY A 163 -14.45 9.09 3.05
N LYS A 164 -13.78 10.24 3.10
CA LYS A 164 -12.50 10.41 3.84
C LYS A 164 -12.56 10.08 5.34
N ALA A 165 -13.75 10.01 5.93
CA ALA A 165 -13.92 9.65 7.34
C ALA A 165 -13.86 8.14 7.62
N VAL A 166 -14.06 7.29 6.59
CA VAL A 166 -14.14 5.83 6.74
C VAL A 166 -12.82 5.24 7.24
N THR A 167 -11.70 5.56 6.59
CA THR A 167 -10.40 4.98 6.95
C THR A 167 -9.97 5.32 8.39
N PRO A 168 -9.98 6.60 8.83
CA PRO A 168 -9.65 6.94 10.22
C PRO A 168 -10.56 6.23 11.24
N PHE A 169 -11.86 6.15 10.94
CA PHE A 169 -12.83 5.48 11.81
C PHE A 169 -12.52 3.98 11.97
N LEU A 170 -12.31 3.28 10.86
CA LEU A 170 -12.05 1.84 10.89
C LEU A 170 -10.73 1.52 11.59
N LEU A 171 -9.67 2.29 11.34
CA LEU A 171 -8.38 2.09 12.01
C LEU A 171 -8.48 2.32 13.52
N GLN A 172 -9.25 3.31 13.97
CA GLN A 172 -9.47 3.55 15.40
C GLN A 172 -10.22 2.38 16.05
N ARG A 173 -11.26 1.86 15.40
CA ARG A 173 -12.02 0.71 15.93
C ARG A 173 -11.18 -0.55 16.04
N ILE A 174 -10.33 -0.79 15.06
CA ILE A 174 -9.42 -1.94 15.07
C ILE A 174 -8.34 -1.74 16.14
N PHE A 175 -7.85 -0.52 16.33
CA PHE A 175 -6.94 -0.20 17.44
C PHE A 175 -7.54 -0.55 18.80
N GLU A 176 -8.76 -0.11 19.06
CA GLU A 176 -9.50 -0.40 20.31
C GLU A 176 -9.72 -1.91 20.48
N ALA A 177 -10.22 -2.59 19.44
CA ALA A 177 -10.53 -4.02 19.49
C ALA A 177 -9.29 -4.93 19.56
N THR A 178 -8.10 -4.42 19.21
CA THR A 178 -6.84 -5.16 19.30
C THR A 178 -6.00 -4.75 20.51
N GLU A 179 -6.55 -3.92 21.41
CA GLU A 179 -5.86 -3.39 22.59
C GLU A 179 -4.49 -2.78 22.23
N GLY A 180 -4.43 -2.09 21.09
CA GLY A 180 -3.21 -1.43 20.60
C GLY A 180 -2.24 -2.30 19.79
N ARG A 181 -2.42 -3.62 19.73
CA ARG A 181 -1.54 -4.52 18.93
C ARG A 181 -1.47 -4.13 17.46
N SER A 182 -2.57 -3.64 16.87
CA SER A 182 -2.59 -3.16 15.48
C SER A 182 -1.69 -1.94 15.24
N LEU A 183 -1.49 -1.07 16.25
CA LEU A 183 -0.55 0.04 16.17
C LEU A 183 0.90 -0.46 16.24
N GLU A 184 1.19 -1.41 17.14
CA GLU A 184 2.52 -2.03 17.23
C GLU A 184 2.91 -2.71 15.92
N ALA A 185 1.98 -3.49 15.35
CA ALA A 185 2.14 -4.12 14.04
C ALA A 185 2.34 -3.07 12.93
N ASN A 186 1.60 -1.96 12.96
CA ASN A 186 1.74 -0.86 11.99
C ASN A 186 3.13 -0.18 12.07
N ILE A 187 3.67 0.02 13.28
CA ILE A 187 5.02 0.56 13.46
C ILE A 187 6.06 -0.43 12.92
N ALA A 188 5.87 -1.73 13.19
CA ALA A 188 6.79 -2.77 12.73
C ALA A 188 6.83 -2.89 11.20
N LEU A 189 5.68 -2.89 10.53
CA LEU A 189 5.61 -2.95 9.06
C LEU A 189 6.16 -1.67 8.41
N VAL A 190 5.93 -0.48 8.97
CA VAL A 190 6.49 0.77 8.42
C VAL A 190 8.01 0.74 8.48
N ARG A 191 8.58 0.31 9.62
CA ARG A 191 10.03 0.13 9.76
C ARG A 191 10.57 -0.92 8.79
N ASN A 192 9.82 -2.00 8.53
CA ASN A 192 10.21 -3.02 7.57
C ASN A 192 10.25 -2.48 6.13
N ASN A 193 9.19 -1.76 5.74
CA ASN A 193 9.05 -1.14 4.42
C ASN A 193 10.15 -0.11 4.18
N ALA A 194 10.46 0.72 5.17
CA ALA A 194 11.54 1.71 5.09
C ALA A 194 12.91 1.04 4.83
N ARG A 195 13.22 -0.07 5.49
CA ARG A 195 14.48 -0.82 5.26
C ARG A 195 14.56 -1.37 3.83
N LEU A 196 13.48 -1.97 3.33
CA LEU A 196 13.46 -2.49 1.96
C LEU A 196 13.57 -1.35 0.93
N ALA A 197 12.82 -0.27 1.12
CA ALA A 197 12.86 0.92 0.26
C ALA A 197 14.26 1.52 0.19
N ALA A 198 14.97 1.65 1.31
CA ALA A 198 16.34 2.16 1.34
C ALA A 198 17.29 1.29 0.48
N ARG A 199 17.15 -0.04 0.55
CA ARG A 199 17.95 -0.97 -0.27
C ARG A 199 17.61 -0.85 -1.76
N ILE A 200 16.34 -0.71 -2.11
CA ILE A 200 15.90 -0.49 -3.50
C ILE A 200 16.47 0.85 -4.01
N ALA A 201 16.37 1.92 -3.22
CA ALA A 201 16.89 3.24 -3.59
C ALA A 201 18.41 3.23 -3.81
N GLN A 202 19.17 2.55 -2.94
CA GLN A 202 20.61 2.37 -3.12
C GLN A 202 20.96 1.62 -4.40
N ALA A 203 20.21 0.57 -4.73
CA ALA A 203 20.39 -0.16 -5.98
C ALA A 203 20.02 0.70 -7.21
N LEU A 204 18.94 1.47 -7.12
CA LEU A 204 18.49 2.36 -8.19
C LEU A 204 19.52 3.45 -8.50
N ILE A 205 20.10 4.08 -7.48
CA ILE A 205 21.16 5.09 -7.66
C ILE A 205 22.37 4.52 -8.42
N LYS A 206 22.72 3.25 -8.21
CA LYS A 206 23.83 2.60 -8.93
C LYS A 206 23.52 2.33 -10.41
N ILE A 207 22.24 2.19 -10.76
CA ILE A 207 21.79 1.93 -12.14
C ILE A 207 21.66 3.23 -12.92
N LEU A 208 21.24 4.32 -12.26
CA LEU A 208 21.02 5.62 -12.89
C LEU A 208 22.29 6.50 -12.98
N ARG A 209 23.40 6.05 -12.39
CA ARG A 209 24.73 6.66 -12.54
C ARG A 209 25.48 6.00 -13.68
#